data_AF-A0A176YCM1-F1
#
_entry.id   AF-A0A176YCM1-F1
#
_cell.length_a   1.000
_cell.length_b   1.000
_cell.length_c   1.000
_cell.angle_alpha   90.00
_cell.angle_beta   90.00
_cell.angle_gamma   90.00
#
_symmetry.space_group_name_H-M   'P 1'
#
loop_
_entity.id
_entity.type
_entity.pdbx_description
1 polymer ?
#
loop_
_entity_poly.entity_id
_entity_poly.type
_entity_poly.pdbx_seq_one_letter_code
_entity_poly.pdbx_strand_id
1 'polypeptide(L)'
;MISAFFSIALASQLGSPVVIPVGDRVPIFDVERSCKETAATDKAMDLTLPQSVANCLHDENAAREQIAAVWSNYSASIRDRCEREATTIPDSASYVDMLTCMQMTDPSTITPTPVLKGASKARNKN
;
A
#
# COMPACT_ATOMS: atom_id res chain seq x y z
N MET A 1 -5.78 47.79 -57.52
CA MET A 1 -6.79 46.89 -56.90
C MET A 1 -6.31 46.56 -55.51
N ILE A 2 -7.25 46.50 -54.57
CA ILE A 2 -7.10 46.67 -53.13
C ILE A 2 -6.43 45.48 -52.44
N SER A 3 -5.64 45.83 -51.42
CA SER A 3 -4.95 45.06 -50.39
C SER A 3 -5.73 43.90 -49.77
N ALA A 4 -5.06 42.79 -49.45
CA ALA A 4 -5.39 41.95 -48.30
C ALA A 4 -4.21 41.04 -47.92
N PHE A 5 -3.31 41.54 -47.07
CA PHE A 5 -2.42 40.67 -46.30
C PHE A 5 -3.22 40.11 -45.12
N PHE A 6 -3.71 38.88 -45.23
CA PHE A 6 -4.33 38.17 -44.11
C PHE A 6 -3.24 37.73 -43.13
N SER A 7 -2.98 38.55 -42.12
CA SER A 7 -2.18 38.18 -40.96
C SER A 7 -2.94 37.17 -40.12
N ILE A 8 -2.62 35.89 -40.26
CA ILE A 8 -3.10 34.83 -39.37
C ILE A 8 -2.20 34.84 -38.12
N ALA A 9 -2.66 35.48 -37.06
CA ALA A 9 -2.04 35.36 -35.74
C ALA A 9 -2.45 34.00 -35.13
N LEU A 10 -1.56 33.01 -35.18
CA LEU A 10 -1.69 31.77 -34.40
C LEU A 10 -1.38 32.09 -32.93
N ALA A 11 -2.42 32.34 -32.14
CA ALA A 11 -2.29 32.37 -30.68
C ALA A 11 -2.24 30.92 -30.17
N SER A 12 -1.04 30.38 -30.00
CA SER A 12 -0.82 29.08 -29.34
C SER A 12 -1.13 29.23 -27.85
N GLN A 13 -2.34 28.88 -27.44
CA GLN A 13 -2.68 28.73 -26.02
C GLN A 13 -2.00 27.47 -25.47
N LEU A 14 -0.95 27.68 -24.67
CA LEU A 14 -0.38 26.68 -23.78
C LEU A 14 -1.33 26.44 -22.60
N GLY A 15 -2.43 25.72 -22.86
CA GLY A 15 -3.23 25.12 -21.81
C GLY A 15 -2.65 23.75 -21.48
N SER A 16 -1.70 23.68 -20.53
CA SER A 16 -1.23 22.39 -20.02
C SER A 16 -2.38 21.72 -19.26
N PRO A 17 -2.85 20.53 -19.68
CA PRO A 17 -3.78 19.79 -18.85
C PRO A 17 -3.07 19.44 -17.54
N VAL A 18 -3.67 19.82 -16.41
CA VAL A 18 -3.26 19.33 -15.10
C VAL A 18 -3.62 17.85 -15.05
N VAL A 19 -2.66 17.01 -15.43
CA VAL A 19 -2.76 15.56 -15.22
C VAL A 19 -2.47 15.34 -13.74
N ILE A 20 -3.51 15.08 -12.95
CA ILE A 20 -3.33 14.58 -11.59
C ILE A 20 -2.81 13.13 -11.74
N PRO A 21 -1.59 12.82 -11.30
CA PRO A 21 -1.07 11.47 -11.39
C PRO A 21 -1.99 10.54 -10.57
N VAL A 22 -2.40 9.42 -11.16
CA VAL A 22 -3.28 8.42 -10.54
C VAL A 22 -2.70 7.86 -9.23
N GLY A 23 -1.40 8.02 -8.98
CA GLY A 23 -0.71 7.61 -7.74
C GLY A 23 -0.90 8.52 -6.51
N ASP A 24 -1.72 9.57 -6.57
CA ASP A 24 -1.96 10.46 -5.43
C ASP A 24 -3.05 10.00 -4.45
N ARG A 25 -3.78 8.93 -4.76
CA ARG A 25 -4.79 8.35 -3.85
C ARG A 25 -4.36 6.98 -3.36
N VAL A 26 -4.72 6.66 -2.12
CA VAL A 26 -4.62 5.30 -1.60
C VAL A 26 -5.46 4.37 -2.50
N PRO A 27 -4.91 3.25 -2.99
CA PRO A 27 -5.63 2.33 -3.86
C PRO A 27 -6.84 1.73 -3.14
N ILE A 28 -7.82 1.25 -3.90
CA ILE A 28 -9.03 0.61 -3.38
C ILE A 28 -8.91 -0.89 -3.58
N PHE A 29 -8.74 -1.65 -2.51
CA PHE A 29 -8.67 -3.11 -2.54
C PHE A 29 -10.02 -3.73 -2.17
N ASP A 30 -10.38 -4.83 -2.84
CA ASP A 30 -11.54 -5.66 -2.48
C ASP A 30 -11.14 -6.61 -1.33
N VAL A 31 -10.98 -6.05 -0.14
CA VAL A 31 -10.54 -6.81 1.04
C VAL A 31 -11.60 -7.80 1.55
N GLU A 32 -12.87 -7.60 1.20
CA GLU A 32 -13.90 -8.58 1.55
C GLU A 32 -13.69 -9.90 0.81
N ARG A 33 -13.27 -9.83 -0.45
CA ARG A 33 -12.90 -11.02 -1.23
C ARG A 33 -11.68 -11.71 -0.65
N SER A 34 -10.56 -11.00 -0.49
CA SER A 34 -9.32 -11.58 0.03
C SER A 34 -9.52 -12.19 1.43
N CYS A 35 -10.26 -11.52 2.32
CA CYS A 35 -10.58 -12.05 3.65
C CYS A 35 -11.42 -13.33 3.62
N LYS A 36 -12.39 -13.44 2.70
CA LYS A 36 -13.18 -14.67 2.52
C LYS A 36 -12.33 -15.80 2.00
N GLU A 37 -11.43 -15.52 1.06
CA GLU A 37 -10.49 -16.51 0.51
C GLU A 37 -9.50 -17.01 1.56
N THR A 38 -8.94 -16.11 2.38
CA THR A 38 -8.08 -16.50 3.51
C THR A 38 -8.83 -17.39 4.49
N ALA A 39 -10.03 -17.00 4.91
CA ALA A 39 -10.83 -17.82 5.83
C ALA A 39 -11.21 -19.20 5.23
N ALA A 40 -11.49 -19.25 3.92
CA ALA A 40 -11.76 -20.51 3.23
C ALA A 40 -10.52 -21.40 3.13
N THR A 41 -9.35 -20.80 2.88
CA THR A 41 -8.06 -21.48 2.80
C THR A 41 -7.66 -22.04 4.16
N ASP A 42 -7.72 -21.24 5.21
CA ASP A 42 -7.42 -21.66 6.58
C ASP A 42 -8.28 -22.84 7.02
N LYS A 43 -9.58 -22.81 6.66
CA LYS A 43 -10.51 -23.91 6.90
C LYS A 43 -10.15 -25.15 6.08
N ALA A 44 -9.79 -24.99 4.79
CA ALA A 44 -9.39 -26.10 3.94
C ALA A 44 -8.09 -26.77 4.41
N MET A 45 -7.21 -26.00 5.05
CA MET A 45 -5.95 -26.45 5.62
C MET A 45 -6.06 -26.99 7.06
N ASP A 46 -7.26 -26.97 7.66
CA ASP A 46 -7.52 -27.39 9.05
C ASP A 46 -6.57 -26.70 10.05
N LEU A 47 -6.34 -25.40 9.87
CA LEU A 47 -5.49 -24.63 10.78
C LEU A 47 -6.11 -24.59 12.18
N THR A 48 -5.27 -24.78 13.20
CA THR A 48 -5.69 -24.72 14.62
C THR A 48 -6.18 -23.33 15.05
N LEU A 49 -5.74 -22.29 14.36
CA LEU A 49 -6.15 -20.89 14.57
C LEU A 49 -6.48 -20.26 13.22
N PRO A 50 -7.66 -20.55 12.64
CA PRO A 50 -8.06 -19.96 11.38
C PRO A 50 -8.41 -18.48 11.59
N GLN A 51 -8.04 -17.64 10.64
CA GLN A 51 -8.42 -16.24 10.63
C GLN A 51 -9.92 -16.12 10.36
N SER A 52 -10.64 -15.36 11.19
CA SER A 52 -12.04 -15.03 10.91
C SER A 52 -12.12 -13.90 9.90
N VAL A 53 -13.16 -13.91 9.05
CA VAL A 53 -13.42 -12.81 8.11
C VAL A 53 -13.56 -11.46 8.84
N ALA A 54 -14.17 -11.46 10.03
CA ALA A 54 -14.36 -10.24 10.81
C ALA A 54 -13.04 -9.65 11.33
N ASN A 55 -12.13 -10.50 11.84
CA ASN A 55 -10.82 -10.05 12.30
C ASN A 55 -9.98 -9.57 11.12
N CYS A 56 -9.99 -10.30 10.00
CA CYS A 56 -9.33 -9.87 8.77
C CYS A 56 -9.79 -8.47 8.33
N LEU A 57 -11.10 -8.26 8.22
CA LEU A 57 -11.65 -6.97 7.83
C LEU A 57 -11.29 -5.86 8.82
N HIS A 58 -11.20 -6.17 10.11
CA HIS A 58 -10.74 -5.20 11.11
C HIS A 58 -9.29 -4.77 10.84
N ASP A 59 -8.39 -5.73 10.66
CA ASP A 59 -6.97 -5.48 10.42
C ASP A 59 -6.73 -4.73 9.10
N GLU A 60 -7.45 -5.11 8.04
CA GLU A 60 -7.40 -4.47 6.73
C GLU A 60 -7.87 -3.01 6.78
N ASN A 61 -8.96 -2.72 7.48
CA ASN A 61 -9.45 -1.35 7.63
C ASN A 61 -8.49 -0.51 8.48
N ALA A 62 -7.97 -1.06 9.57
CA ALA A 62 -6.99 -0.38 10.42
C ALA A 62 -5.69 -0.07 9.63
N ALA A 63 -5.24 -0.99 8.79
CA ALA A 63 -4.08 -0.77 7.93
C ALA A 63 -4.35 0.31 6.88
N ARG A 64 -5.52 0.30 6.24
CA ARG A 64 -5.93 1.34 5.29
C ARG A 64 -5.97 2.73 5.92
N GLU A 65 -6.48 2.85 7.15
CA GLU A 65 -6.49 4.11 7.90
C GLU A 65 -5.07 4.62 8.17
N GLN A 66 -4.16 3.72 8.57
CA GLN A 66 -2.75 4.07 8.77
C GLN A 66 -2.07 4.52 7.47
N ILE A 67 -2.28 3.80 6.36
CA ILE A 67 -1.77 4.21 5.05
C ILE A 67 -2.31 5.59 4.68
N ALA A 68 -3.62 5.84 4.84
CA ALA A 68 -4.21 7.13 4.53
C ALA A 68 -3.59 8.29 5.31
N ALA A 69 -3.20 8.07 6.58
CA ALA A 69 -2.54 9.07 7.41
C ALA A 69 -1.12 9.42 6.95
N VAL A 70 -0.41 8.48 6.32
CA VAL A 70 1.01 8.65 5.93
C VAL A 70 1.24 8.69 4.43
N TRP A 71 0.21 8.48 3.60
CA TRP A 71 0.31 8.28 2.15
C TRP A 71 1.18 9.33 1.44
N SER A 72 0.95 10.60 1.75
CA SER A 72 1.68 11.72 1.15
C SER A 72 3.15 11.83 1.61
N ASN A 73 3.51 11.21 2.73
CA ASN A 73 4.88 11.22 3.24
C ASN A 73 5.78 10.27 2.45
N TYR A 74 5.20 9.25 1.81
CA TYR A 74 5.92 8.32 0.96
C TYR A 74 6.08 8.84 -0.46
N SER A 75 7.25 8.62 -1.06
CA SER A 75 7.46 8.95 -2.48
C SER A 75 6.54 8.13 -3.38
N ALA A 76 6.18 8.67 -4.54
CA ALA A 76 5.38 7.95 -5.53
C ALA A 76 6.00 6.59 -5.91
N SER A 77 7.34 6.50 -5.98
CA SER A 77 8.02 5.24 -6.28
C SER A 77 7.81 4.17 -5.19
N ILE A 78 7.73 4.56 -3.91
CA ILE A 78 7.45 3.61 -2.82
C ILE A 78 5.98 3.20 -2.88
N ARG A 79 5.07 4.17 -3.04
CA ARG A 79 3.63 3.93 -3.20
C ARG A 79 3.36 2.92 -4.31
N ASP A 80 3.90 3.16 -5.50
CA ASP A 80 3.72 2.30 -6.67
C ASP A 80 4.34 0.91 -6.48
N ARG A 81 5.51 0.81 -5.80
CA ARG A 81 6.13 -0.49 -5.52
C ARG A 81 5.26 -1.30 -4.56
N CYS A 82 4.86 -0.70 -3.45
CA CYS A 82 4.10 -1.41 -2.41
C CYS A 82 2.69 -1.77 -2.85
N GLU A 83 2.05 -0.95 -3.69
CA GLU A 83 0.79 -1.34 -4.34
C GLU A 83 0.97 -2.57 -5.24
N ARG A 84 2.03 -2.61 -6.06
CA ARG A 84 2.32 -3.79 -6.90
C ARG A 84 2.61 -5.03 -6.08
N GLU A 85 3.38 -4.91 -4.99
CA GLU A 85 3.65 -6.04 -4.10
C GLU A 85 2.35 -6.57 -3.47
N ALA A 86 1.52 -5.67 -2.94
CA ALA A 86 0.23 -6.02 -2.34
C ALA A 86 -0.79 -6.60 -3.34
N THR A 87 -0.59 -6.42 -4.65
CA THR A 87 -1.50 -6.90 -5.71
C THR A 87 -0.86 -7.95 -6.63
N THR A 88 0.32 -8.47 -6.26
CA THR A 88 1.06 -9.42 -7.11
C THR A 88 0.31 -10.73 -7.30
N ILE A 89 -0.39 -11.19 -6.26
CA ILE A 89 -1.23 -12.39 -6.32
C ILE A 89 -2.67 -11.93 -6.62
N PRO A 90 -3.32 -12.49 -7.66
CA PRO A 90 -4.72 -12.19 -7.96
C PRO A 90 -5.62 -12.47 -6.76
N ASP A 91 -6.61 -11.59 -6.56
CA ASP A 91 -7.65 -11.70 -5.52
C ASP A 91 -7.16 -11.69 -4.05
N SER A 92 -5.85 -11.57 -3.79
CA SER A 92 -5.29 -11.52 -2.44
C SER A 92 -4.78 -10.12 -2.04
N ALA A 93 -5.39 -9.06 -2.56
CA ALA A 93 -4.96 -7.70 -2.25
C ALA A 93 -5.14 -7.37 -0.75
N SER A 94 -4.09 -6.85 -0.12
CA SER A 94 -4.05 -6.56 1.32
C SER A 94 -3.42 -5.20 1.63
N TYR A 95 -4.12 -4.38 2.42
CA TYR A 95 -3.58 -3.16 3.00
C TYR A 95 -2.56 -3.44 4.09
N VAL A 96 -2.64 -4.58 4.78
CA VAL A 96 -1.65 -4.99 5.79
C VAL A 96 -0.29 -5.21 5.12
N ASP A 97 -0.26 -5.92 3.99
CA ASP A 97 0.95 -6.15 3.21
C ASP A 97 1.50 -4.85 2.63
N MET A 98 0.61 -4.00 2.10
CA MET A 98 0.99 -2.71 1.54
C MET A 98 1.61 -1.79 2.60
N LEU A 99 0.98 -1.68 3.78
CA LEU A 99 1.48 -0.89 4.91
C LEU A 99 2.84 -1.42 5.37
N THR A 100 2.97 -2.74 5.45
CA THR A 100 4.21 -3.39 5.85
C THR A 100 5.34 -3.09 4.85
N CYS A 101 5.08 -3.20 3.55
CA CYS A 101 6.05 -2.80 2.52
C CYS A 101 6.47 -1.33 2.67
N MET A 102 5.52 -0.43 2.93
CA MET A 102 5.82 0.99 3.13
C MET A 102 6.74 1.15 4.35
N GLN A 103 6.39 0.60 5.51
CA GLN A 103 7.18 0.67 6.74
C GLN A 103 8.56 0.03 6.64
N MET A 104 8.73 -1.02 5.83
CA MET A 104 10.02 -1.67 5.62
C MET A 104 10.94 -0.88 4.68
N THR A 105 10.35 -0.05 3.82
CA THR A 105 11.09 0.63 2.76
C THR A 105 11.37 2.09 3.03
N ASP A 106 10.78 2.63 4.10
CA ASP A 106 11.16 3.90 4.67
C ASP A 106 12.25 3.70 5.74
N PRO A 107 13.48 4.19 5.52
CA PRO A 107 14.53 4.08 6.52
C PRO A 107 14.24 4.88 7.81
N SER A 108 13.31 5.83 7.79
CA SER A 108 12.93 6.62 8.96
C SER A 108 12.01 5.88 9.93
N THR A 109 11.36 4.79 9.48
CA THR A 109 10.55 3.89 10.32
C THR A 109 11.36 2.72 10.89
N ILE A 110 12.62 2.54 10.47
CA ILE A 110 13.54 1.55 11.04
C ILE A 110 13.95 2.01 12.44
N THR A 111 13.14 1.68 13.44
CA THR A 111 13.56 1.77 14.84
C THR A 111 14.72 0.78 15.03
N PRO A 112 15.87 1.18 15.57
CA PRO A 112 16.96 0.26 15.86
C PRO A 112 16.40 -0.90 16.69
N THR A 113 16.54 -2.13 16.17
CA THR A 113 16.14 -3.35 16.88
C THR A 113 16.62 -3.25 18.33
N PRO A 114 15.73 -3.34 19.33
CA PRO A 114 16.17 -3.49 20.71
C PRO A 114 17.10 -4.70 20.72
N VAL A 115 18.33 -4.52 21.20
CA VAL A 115 19.29 -5.62 21.31
C VAL A 115 18.59 -6.74 22.08
N LEU A 116 18.25 -7.82 21.38
CA LEU A 116 17.62 -8.98 21.98
C LEU A 116 18.62 -9.56 22.98
N LYS A 117 18.47 -9.16 24.25
CA LYS A 117 19.32 -9.61 25.33
C LYS A 117 18.92 -11.05 25.63
N GLY A 118 19.58 -11.99 24.98
CA GLY A 118 19.27 -13.41 25.08
C GLY A 118 19.19 -13.86 26.54
N ALA A 119 18.04 -14.38 26.96
CA ALA A 119 17.80 -14.93 28.29
C ALA A 119 18.45 -16.31 28.52
N SER A 120 19.60 -16.58 27.89
CA SER A 120 20.23 -17.91 27.88
C SER A 120 21.22 -18.15 29.04
N LYS A 121 21.10 -17.44 30.17
CA LYS A 121 22.00 -17.67 31.32
C LYS A 121 21.25 -17.91 32.63
N ALA A 122 20.55 -19.03 32.70
CA ALA A 122 20.27 -19.71 33.95
C ALA A 122 20.21 -21.23 33.72
N ARG A 123 21.34 -21.87 33.44
CA ARG A 123 21.45 -23.32 33.67
C ARG A 123 21.64 -23.52 35.17
N ASN A 124 20.60 -24.08 35.78
CA ASN A 124 20.59 -24.60 37.15
C ASN A 124 21.80 -25.51 37.38
N LYS A 125 22.51 -25.28 38.49
CA LYS A 125 23.56 -26.15 39.01
C LYS A 125 22.91 -27.04 40.08
N ASN A 126 22.64 -28.29 39.72
CA ASN A 126 22.34 -29.37 40.65
C ASN A 126 23.60 -30.22 40.84
#